data_AF-A0A9D5H2N2-F1
#
_entry.id   AF-A0A9D5H2N2-F1
#
_cell.length_a   1.000
_cell.length_b   1.000
_cell.length_c   1.000
_cell.angle_alpha   90.00
_cell.angle_beta   90.00
_cell.angle_gamma   90.00
#
_symmetry.space_group_name_H-M   'P 1'
#
loop_
_entity.id
_entity.type
_entity.pdbx_description
1 polymer ?
#
loop_
_entity_poly.entity_id
_entity_poly.type
_entity_poly.pdbx_seq_one_letter_code
_entity_poly.pdbx_strand_id
1 'polypeptide(L)'
;MKKVQTELDEQVGKDRVVNESDMTKLVYLQAVIKESLRLTPTTELLVPRETMKDCVVAGRHTVIVNARKLQHDPKVWPEPTEFGTERFLDSHAAGIDVKGQNYELIPFGTGRRSCAGISMALHVMKLTLARLTQGFELSPVGDLTPAMVGLGSDSATFMGDGEARRTMTVFHFFNCAILTFGPHVVYYSATPLSEYDTVGTSVKAAVVYLATALVKLVCLATFLKVPENDNFDPYQELLKAMIGFIDVAGLYFALTQLTHRNISQNHKFQAVGLGWAFADSVLHRLAPLWIGARGLEFTWEYIFQGLEANANLVLNLSLAALGSLMWLRKNKPKTLIPIIYAFAGILATMPSITSYLSRGLGWHFPEVVGFELISSLVMAFFSWQLFSACQKPST
;
A
#
# COMPACT_ATOMS: atom_id res chain seq x y z
N MET A 1 -35.76 -8.77 -0.23
CA MET A 1 -35.22 -7.49 0.28
C MET A 1 -36.11 -6.83 1.33
N LYS A 2 -37.41 -6.58 1.08
CA LYS A 2 -38.32 -5.99 2.09
C LYS A 2 -38.30 -6.68 3.46
N LYS A 3 -38.29 -8.02 3.51
CA LYS A 3 -38.18 -8.79 4.76
C LYS A 3 -36.90 -8.48 5.57
N VAL A 4 -35.76 -8.24 4.90
CA VAL A 4 -34.49 -7.85 5.57
C VAL A 4 -34.62 -6.46 6.18
N GLN A 5 -35.25 -5.53 5.47
CA GLN A 5 -35.49 -4.18 5.97
C GLN A 5 -36.42 -4.18 7.18
N THR A 6 -37.48 -5.01 7.15
CA THR A 6 -38.35 -5.21 8.32
C THR A 6 -37.58 -5.76 9.52
N GLU A 7 -36.74 -6.79 9.33
CA GLU A 7 -35.91 -7.32 10.41
C GLU A 7 -34.96 -6.25 10.98
N LEU A 8 -34.34 -5.43 10.12
CA LEU A 8 -33.47 -4.34 10.54
C LEU A 8 -34.22 -3.27 11.34
N ASP A 9 -35.39 -2.86 10.85
CA ASP A 9 -36.25 -1.87 11.52
C ASP A 9 -36.69 -2.37 12.91
N GLU A 10 -37.01 -3.65 13.05
CA GLU A 10 -37.45 -4.27 14.31
C GLU A 10 -36.30 -4.45 15.32
N GLN A 11 -35.12 -4.90 14.87
CA GLN A 11 -34.01 -5.28 15.76
C GLN A 11 -33.04 -4.13 16.06
N VAL A 12 -32.89 -3.18 15.14
CA VAL A 12 -31.92 -2.08 15.23
C VAL A 12 -32.62 -0.73 15.40
N GLY A 13 -33.77 -0.54 14.75
CA GLY A 13 -34.47 0.74 14.68
C GLY A 13 -33.91 1.68 13.60
N LYS A 14 -34.57 2.83 13.42
CA LYS A 14 -34.22 3.83 12.39
C LYS A 14 -33.28 4.93 12.87
N ASP A 15 -33.10 5.06 14.18
CA ASP A 15 -32.38 6.18 14.79
C ASP A 15 -30.85 5.98 14.82
N ARG A 16 -30.36 4.79 14.45
CA ARG A 16 -28.92 4.48 14.45
C ARG A 16 -28.52 3.50 13.35
N VAL A 17 -27.27 3.60 12.93
CA VAL A 17 -26.67 2.66 11.95
C VAL A 17 -26.41 1.31 12.62
N VAL A 18 -26.60 0.24 11.84
CA VAL A 18 -26.32 -1.14 12.26
C VAL A 18 -24.83 -1.35 12.59
N ASN A 19 -24.59 -2.01 13.72
CA ASN A 19 -23.27 -2.33 14.25
C ASN A 19 -23.03 -3.85 14.30
N GLU A 20 -21.77 -4.24 14.49
CA GLU A 20 -21.35 -5.65 14.58
C GLU A 20 -22.11 -6.44 15.67
N SER A 21 -22.35 -5.82 16.83
CA SER A 21 -23.07 -6.44 17.94
C SER A 21 -24.49 -6.88 17.58
N ASP A 22 -25.12 -6.20 16.62
CA ASP A 22 -26.50 -6.47 16.20
C ASP A 22 -26.60 -7.70 15.29
N MET A 23 -25.49 -8.14 14.69
CA MET A 23 -25.45 -9.24 13.73
C MET A 23 -25.98 -10.56 14.28
N THR A 24 -25.93 -10.76 15.60
CA THR A 24 -26.46 -11.96 16.25
C THR A 24 -28.00 -12.04 16.21
N LYS A 25 -28.68 -10.90 16.12
CA LYS A 25 -30.15 -10.79 16.11
C LYS A 25 -30.74 -10.82 14.69
N LEU A 26 -29.94 -10.53 13.68
CA LEU A 26 -30.35 -10.48 12.27
C LEU A 26 -30.28 -11.88 11.65
N VAL A 27 -31.25 -12.72 11.96
CA VAL A 27 -31.27 -14.14 11.56
C VAL A 27 -31.65 -14.28 10.08
N TYR A 28 -32.63 -13.50 9.61
CA TYR A 28 -33.08 -13.49 8.22
C TYR A 28 -32.00 -12.96 7.28
N LEU A 29 -31.29 -11.89 7.64
CA LEU A 29 -30.12 -11.41 6.90
C LEU A 29 -29.04 -12.50 6.76
N GLN A 30 -28.79 -13.25 7.83
CA GLN A 30 -27.82 -14.35 7.79
C GLN A 30 -28.29 -15.49 6.89
N ALA A 31 -29.58 -15.82 6.90
CA ALA A 31 -30.18 -16.79 6.00
C ALA A 31 -30.05 -16.35 4.52
N VAL A 32 -30.26 -15.06 4.22
CA VAL A 32 -30.03 -14.48 2.89
C VAL A 32 -28.60 -14.72 2.42
N ILE A 33 -27.61 -14.45 3.27
CA ILE A 33 -26.19 -14.64 2.90
C ILE A 33 -25.87 -16.12 2.67
N LYS A 34 -26.39 -17.02 3.51
CA LYS A 34 -26.23 -18.47 3.30
C LYS A 34 -26.82 -18.91 1.96
N GLU A 35 -28.02 -18.44 1.64
CA GLU A 35 -28.70 -18.78 0.37
C GLU A 35 -27.97 -18.20 -0.85
N SER A 36 -27.47 -16.96 -0.75
CA SER A 36 -26.62 -16.38 -1.80
C SER A 36 -25.36 -17.19 -2.06
N LEU A 37 -24.68 -17.66 -0.99
CA LEU A 37 -23.49 -18.49 -1.11
C LEU A 37 -23.77 -19.91 -1.64
N ARG A 38 -24.99 -20.43 -1.43
CA ARG A 38 -25.43 -21.71 -1.97
C ARG A 38 -25.76 -21.62 -3.45
N LEU A 39 -26.58 -20.65 -3.84
CA LEU A 39 -27.07 -20.49 -5.22
C LEU A 39 -25.97 -19.96 -6.15
N THR A 40 -25.10 -19.09 -5.64
CA THR A 40 -24.01 -18.50 -6.43
C THR A 40 -22.70 -18.54 -5.66
N PRO A 41 -22.06 -19.73 -5.55
CA PRO A 41 -20.77 -19.85 -4.91
C PRO A 41 -19.71 -19.07 -5.68
N THR A 42 -18.88 -18.31 -4.99
CA THR A 42 -17.78 -17.55 -5.59
C THR A 42 -16.77 -18.44 -6.31
N THR A 43 -16.63 -19.69 -5.86
CA THR A 43 -15.81 -20.73 -6.51
C THR A 43 -16.67 -21.96 -6.78
N GLU A 44 -17.14 -22.10 -8.02
CA GLU A 44 -17.96 -23.24 -8.44
C GLU A 44 -17.21 -24.57 -8.31
N LEU A 45 -15.93 -24.55 -8.68
CA LEU A 45 -14.95 -25.59 -8.40
C LEU A 45 -14.00 -25.07 -7.31
N LEU A 46 -13.85 -25.83 -6.23
CA LEU A 46 -12.89 -25.48 -5.19
C LEU A 46 -11.46 -25.69 -5.68
N VAL A 47 -10.51 -25.04 -4.99
CA VAL A 47 -9.08 -25.15 -5.31
C VAL A 47 -8.65 -26.63 -5.34
N PRO A 48 -7.95 -27.08 -6.41
CA PRO A 48 -7.50 -28.45 -6.54
C PRO A 48 -6.72 -28.94 -5.32
N ARG A 49 -6.93 -30.21 -4.95
CA ARG A 49 -6.18 -30.88 -3.89
C ARG A 49 -5.30 -31.97 -4.49
N GLU A 50 -4.05 -31.97 -4.04
CA GLU A 50 -3.04 -32.97 -4.41
C GLU A 50 -2.72 -33.86 -3.21
N THR A 51 -2.47 -35.13 -3.48
CA THR A 51 -2.17 -36.15 -2.49
C THR A 51 -0.67 -36.24 -2.27
N MET A 52 -0.21 -36.04 -1.03
CA MET A 52 1.23 -36.11 -0.69
C MET A 52 1.80 -37.54 -0.67
N LYS A 53 0.93 -38.55 -0.68
CA LYS A 53 1.24 -39.97 -0.72
C LYS A 53 0.21 -40.65 -1.61
N ASP A 54 0.57 -41.80 -2.16
CA ASP A 54 -0.38 -42.63 -2.90
C ASP A 54 -1.58 -42.95 -2.02
N CYS A 55 -2.72 -42.39 -2.39
CA CYS A 55 -3.99 -42.69 -1.77
C CYS A 55 -5.07 -42.73 -2.84
N VAL A 56 -6.01 -43.66 -2.66
CA VAL A 56 -7.09 -43.90 -3.61
C VAL A 56 -8.35 -43.27 -3.05
N VAL A 57 -8.76 -42.12 -3.60
CA VAL A 57 -10.07 -41.52 -3.30
C VAL A 57 -10.98 -41.84 -4.47
N ALA A 58 -11.90 -42.80 -4.28
CA ALA A 58 -12.81 -43.28 -5.33
C ALA A 58 -12.09 -43.62 -6.67
N GLY A 59 -10.85 -44.14 -6.59
CA GLY A 59 -10.06 -44.52 -7.77
C GLY A 59 -9.21 -43.41 -8.40
N ARG A 60 -9.09 -42.21 -7.81
CA ARG A 60 -8.40 -41.05 -8.42
C ARG A 60 -7.29 -40.48 -7.55
N HIS A 61 -6.24 -39.96 -8.20
CA HIS A 61 -5.06 -39.34 -7.57
C HIS A 61 -5.21 -37.83 -7.32
N THR A 62 -5.86 -37.09 -8.24
CA THR A 62 -6.13 -35.65 -8.06
C THR A 62 -7.63 -35.42 -7.85
N VAL A 63 -7.98 -34.63 -6.83
CA VAL A 63 -9.37 -34.40 -6.44
C VAL A 63 -9.70 -32.91 -6.57
N ILE A 64 -10.72 -32.63 -7.40
CA ILE A 64 -11.35 -31.31 -7.50
C ILE A 64 -12.79 -31.47 -7.00
N VAL A 65 -13.16 -30.67 -6.01
CA VAL A 65 -14.50 -30.68 -5.43
C VAL A 65 -15.38 -29.69 -6.18
N ASN A 66 -16.46 -30.19 -6.78
CA ASN A 66 -17.46 -29.35 -7.45
C ASN A 66 -18.50 -28.87 -6.41
N ALA A 67 -18.23 -27.68 -5.84
CA ALA A 67 -19.08 -27.07 -4.83
C ALA A 67 -20.46 -26.73 -5.40
N ARG A 68 -20.52 -26.20 -6.63
CA ARG A 68 -21.77 -25.83 -7.29
C ARG A 68 -22.72 -27.01 -7.44
N LYS A 69 -22.20 -28.16 -7.92
CA LYS A 69 -23.00 -29.39 -8.08
C LYS A 69 -23.55 -29.87 -6.74
N LEU A 70 -22.76 -29.80 -5.68
CA LEU A 70 -23.17 -30.21 -4.33
C LEU A 70 -24.27 -29.30 -3.76
N GLN A 71 -24.12 -27.99 -3.94
CA GLN A 71 -25.05 -26.97 -3.45
C GLN A 71 -26.34 -26.84 -4.29
N HIS A 72 -26.37 -27.45 -5.47
CA HIS A 72 -27.54 -27.53 -6.36
C HIS A 72 -28.09 -28.95 -6.51
N ASP A 73 -27.63 -29.92 -5.71
CA ASP A 73 -28.13 -31.29 -5.80
C ASP A 73 -29.59 -31.34 -5.32
N PRO A 74 -30.56 -31.68 -6.19
CA PRO A 74 -31.98 -31.75 -5.81
C PRO A 74 -32.28 -32.82 -4.76
N LYS A 75 -31.36 -33.79 -4.53
CA LYS A 75 -31.49 -34.78 -3.47
C LYS A 75 -31.25 -34.19 -2.07
N VAL A 76 -30.50 -33.10 -2.00
CA VAL A 76 -30.13 -32.42 -0.75
C VAL A 76 -30.94 -31.13 -0.59
N TRP A 77 -31.11 -30.37 -1.68
CA TRP A 77 -31.76 -29.07 -1.69
C TRP A 77 -33.06 -29.11 -2.51
N PRO A 78 -34.24 -29.01 -1.86
CA PRO A 78 -35.50 -28.83 -2.58
C PRO A 78 -35.48 -27.52 -3.37
N GLU A 79 -35.95 -27.58 -4.62
CA GLU A 79 -35.98 -26.45 -5.56
C GLU A 79 -34.62 -25.72 -5.62
N PRO A 80 -33.55 -26.40 -6.06
CA PRO A 80 -32.17 -25.94 -5.88
C PRO A 80 -31.83 -24.68 -6.70
N THR A 81 -32.58 -24.40 -7.75
CA THR A 81 -32.40 -23.22 -8.61
C THR A 81 -33.14 -21.99 -8.11
N GLU A 82 -34.04 -22.15 -7.14
CA GLU A 82 -34.80 -21.04 -6.59
C GLU A 82 -34.10 -20.42 -5.39
N PHE A 83 -34.18 -19.09 -5.30
CA PHE A 83 -33.68 -18.35 -4.16
C PHE A 83 -34.70 -18.38 -3.03
N GLY A 84 -34.53 -19.33 -2.09
CA GLY A 84 -35.43 -19.55 -0.97
C GLY A 84 -34.69 -19.39 0.36
N THR A 85 -34.92 -18.28 1.07
CA THR A 85 -34.26 -17.97 2.34
C THR A 85 -34.78 -18.82 3.51
N GLU A 86 -36.04 -19.20 3.42
CA GLU A 86 -36.84 -19.90 4.43
C GLU A 86 -36.24 -21.27 4.77
N ARG A 87 -35.47 -21.86 3.84
CA ARG A 87 -34.76 -23.12 4.09
C ARG A 87 -33.76 -23.00 5.25
N PHE A 88 -33.14 -21.85 5.47
CA PHE A 88 -32.18 -21.66 6.55
C PHE A 88 -32.81 -21.18 7.86
N LEU A 89 -34.14 -21.08 7.94
CA LEU A 89 -34.87 -20.62 9.13
C LEU A 89 -35.60 -21.77 9.81
N ASP A 90 -36.43 -22.50 9.08
CA ASP A 90 -37.42 -23.43 9.66
C ASP A 90 -37.22 -24.89 9.24
N SER A 91 -36.19 -25.19 8.43
CA SER A 91 -35.95 -26.53 7.88
C SER A 91 -34.75 -27.24 8.50
N HIS A 92 -34.48 -28.48 8.05
CA HIS A 92 -33.25 -29.21 8.41
C HIS A 92 -31.96 -28.41 8.16
N ALA A 93 -32.01 -27.43 7.24
CA ALA A 93 -30.88 -26.56 6.93
C ALA A 93 -30.67 -25.39 7.91
N ALA A 94 -31.53 -25.20 8.92
CA ALA A 94 -31.37 -24.14 9.92
C ALA A 94 -30.04 -24.25 10.69
N GLY A 95 -29.63 -25.47 11.01
CA GLY A 95 -28.36 -25.76 11.68
C GLY A 95 -27.12 -25.77 10.77
N ILE A 96 -27.29 -25.67 9.44
CA ILE A 96 -26.18 -25.76 8.49
C ILE A 96 -25.34 -24.49 8.55
N ASP A 97 -24.03 -24.65 8.76
CA ASP A 97 -23.03 -23.59 8.70
C ASP A 97 -22.30 -23.55 7.34
N VAL A 98 -21.63 -22.42 7.11
CA VAL A 98 -20.76 -22.20 5.95
C VAL A 98 -19.27 -22.28 6.32
N LYS A 99 -18.97 -22.68 7.56
CA LYS A 99 -17.61 -22.75 8.11
C LYS A 99 -16.93 -24.09 7.79
N GLY A 100 -17.64 -24.97 7.07
CA GLY A 100 -17.10 -26.21 6.53
C GLY A 100 -17.32 -27.43 7.42
N GLN A 101 -18.20 -27.35 8.42
CA GLN A 101 -18.61 -28.52 9.21
C GLN A 101 -19.72 -29.32 8.53
N ASN A 102 -20.57 -28.63 7.75
CA ASN A 102 -21.65 -29.22 6.98
C ASN A 102 -21.21 -29.38 5.52
N TYR A 103 -21.10 -30.62 5.04
CA TYR A 103 -20.60 -30.90 3.69
C TYR A 103 -21.59 -30.49 2.61
N GLU A 104 -22.87 -30.37 2.95
CA GLU A 104 -23.95 -29.91 2.06
C GLU A 104 -23.74 -28.47 1.59
N LEU A 105 -23.00 -27.66 2.37
CA LEU A 105 -22.75 -26.25 2.10
C LEU A 105 -21.29 -25.85 2.42
N ILE A 106 -20.41 -25.98 1.42
CA ILE A 106 -18.96 -25.69 1.57
C ILE A 106 -18.45 -24.56 0.65
N PRO A 107 -19.05 -23.36 0.65
CA PRO A 107 -18.65 -22.26 -0.24
C PRO A 107 -17.22 -21.78 0.01
N PHE A 108 -16.67 -22.07 1.18
CA PHE A 108 -15.31 -21.70 1.58
C PHE A 108 -14.37 -22.92 1.73
N GLY A 109 -14.79 -24.08 1.24
CA GLY A 109 -14.12 -25.36 1.44
C GLY A 109 -14.16 -25.82 2.90
N THR A 110 -13.38 -26.88 3.19
CA THR A 110 -13.35 -27.55 4.49
C THR A 110 -11.96 -28.12 4.80
N GLY A 111 -11.75 -28.51 6.07
CA GLY A 111 -10.55 -29.16 6.59
C GLY A 111 -9.32 -28.25 6.65
N ARG A 112 -8.13 -28.85 6.59
CA ARG A 112 -6.82 -28.16 6.78
C ARG A 112 -6.51 -27.02 5.81
N ARG A 113 -7.24 -26.90 4.69
CA ARG A 113 -7.09 -25.80 3.72
C ARG A 113 -8.44 -25.16 3.41
N SER A 114 -9.33 -25.09 4.40
CA SER A 114 -10.48 -24.19 4.35
C SER A 114 -9.98 -22.74 4.21
N CYS A 115 -10.81 -21.85 3.66
CA CYS A 115 -10.45 -20.46 3.53
C CYS A 115 -10.06 -19.85 4.89
N ALA A 116 -8.86 -19.27 4.96
CA ALA A 116 -8.37 -18.61 6.18
C ALA A 116 -9.17 -17.34 6.52
N GLY A 117 -9.84 -16.76 5.53
CA GLY A 117 -10.60 -15.52 5.65
C GLY A 117 -12.10 -15.68 5.93
N ILE A 118 -12.61 -16.88 6.23
CA ILE A 118 -14.07 -17.14 6.41
C ILE A 118 -14.72 -16.16 7.38
N SER A 119 -14.12 -16.00 8.57
CA SER A 119 -14.70 -15.12 9.60
C SER A 119 -14.77 -13.67 9.13
N MET A 120 -13.71 -13.17 8.49
CA MET A 120 -13.67 -11.82 7.95
C MET A 120 -14.70 -11.64 6.83
N ALA A 121 -14.76 -12.58 5.88
CA ALA A 121 -15.69 -12.52 4.76
C ALA A 121 -17.15 -12.48 5.24
N LEU A 122 -17.53 -13.38 6.16
CA LEU A 122 -18.87 -13.40 6.73
C LEU A 122 -19.19 -12.11 7.49
N HIS A 123 -18.22 -11.56 8.21
CA HIS A 123 -18.41 -10.33 8.95
C HIS A 123 -18.66 -9.15 8.00
N VAL A 124 -17.82 -8.99 6.98
CA VAL A 124 -17.94 -7.93 5.97
C VAL A 124 -19.24 -8.09 5.17
N MET A 125 -19.59 -9.28 4.71
CA MET A 125 -20.84 -9.51 3.95
C MET A 125 -22.08 -9.15 4.77
N LYS A 126 -22.14 -9.59 6.04
CA LYS A 126 -23.28 -9.27 6.93
C LYS A 126 -23.43 -7.77 7.14
N LEU A 127 -22.36 -7.08 7.56
CA LEU A 127 -22.41 -5.64 7.80
C LEU A 127 -22.71 -4.84 6.53
N THR A 128 -22.11 -5.22 5.40
CA THR A 128 -22.28 -4.50 4.14
C THR A 128 -23.71 -4.62 3.66
N LEU A 129 -24.27 -5.84 3.62
CA LEU A 129 -25.64 -6.06 3.22
C LEU A 129 -26.63 -5.38 4.17
N ALA A 130 -26.39 -5.44 5.48
CA ALA A 130 -27.21 -4.76 6.47
C ALA A 130 -27.22 -3.24 6.26
N ARG A 131 -26.05 -2.61 6.06
CA ARG A 131 -25.95 -1.17 5.86
C ARG A 131 -26.54 -0.70 4.53
N LEU A 132 -26.31 -1.46 3.45
CA LEU A 132 -26.89 -1.15 2.15
C LEU A 132 -28.42 -1.21 2.21
N THR A 133 -28.97 -2.25 2.83
CA THR A 133 -30.42 -2.41 2.93
C THR A 133 -31.08 -1.45 3.92
N GLN A 134 -30.36 -1.03 4.96
CA GLN A 134 -30.82 0.01 5.89
C GLN A 134 -30.83 1.40 5.24
N GLY A 135 -29.80 1.74 4.47
CA GLY A 135 -29.63 3.09 3.91
C GLY A 135 -30.29 3.32 2.56
N PHE A 136 -30.55 2.26 1.78
CA PHE A 136 -30.97 2.37 0.39
C PHE A 136 -32.10 1.40 0.04
N GLU A 137 -32.99 1.86 -0.82
CA GLU A 137 -33.92 0.98 -1.55
C GLU A 137 -33.25 0.54 -2.85
N LEU A 138 -33.03 -0.76 -3.00
CA LEU A 138 -32.36 -1.33 -4.17
C LEU A 138 -33.40 -1.61 -5.26
N SER A 139 -33.25 -0.95 -6.40
CA SER A 139 -34.05 -1.16 -7.61
C SER A 139 -33.14 -1.47 -8.82
N PRO A 140 -33.60 -2.30 -9.78
CA PRO A 140 -32.88 -2.46 -11.03
C PRO A 140 -32.86 -1.15 -11.82
N VAL A 141 -31.81 -0.95 -12.62
CA VAL A 141 -31.72 0.18 -13.55
C VAL A 141 -32.40 -0.22 -14.87
N GLY A 142 -33.57 0.35 -15.15
CA GLY A 142 -34.37 0.08 -16.36
C GLY A 142 -35.24 -1.19 -16.31
N ASP A 143 -35.97 -1.46 -17.40
CA ASP A 143 -36.84 -2.65 -17.59
C ASP A 143 -36.05 -3.95 -17.87
N LEU A 144 -34.85 -4.08 -17.30
CA LEU A 144 -34.06 -5.31 -17.42
C LEU A 144 -34.69 -6.39 -16.54
N THR A 145 -35.40 -7.31 -17.18
CA THR A 145 -35.89 -8.51 -16.51
C THR A 145 -34.71 -9.33 -15.96
N PRO A 146 -34.81 -9.95 -14.77
CA PRO A 146 -33.72 -10.69 -14.13
C PRO A 146 -33.16 -11.86 -14.96
N ALA A 147 -33.86 -12.29 -16.01
CA ALA A 147 -33.45 -13.36 -16.92
C ALA A 147 -32.30 -12.97 -17.87
N MET A 148 -32.00 -11.67 -18.04
CA MET A 148 -30.99 -11.21 -19.00
C MET A 148 -29.59 -11.02 -18.41
N VAL A 149 -29.41 -11.15 -17.08
CA VAL A 149 -28.08 -11.17 -16.46
C VAL A 149 -27.56 -12.60 -16.49
N GLY A 150 -27.32 -13.12 -17.69
CA GLY A 150 -26.39 -14.22 -17.87
C GLY A 150 -25.02 -13.73 -17.41
N LEU A 151 -24.45 -14.36 -16.39
CA LEU A 151 -23.08 -14.11 -15.91
C LEU A 151 -22.09 -14.61 -16.96
N GLY A 152 -22.05 -13.91 -18.09
CA GLY A 152 -20.96 -13.95 -19.06
C GLY A 152 -19.77 -13.24 -18.45
N SER A 153 -18.64 -13.93 -18.46
CA SER A 153 -17.32 -13.40 -18.19
C SER A 153 -16.97 -12.33 -19.24
N ASP A 154 -17.47 -11.11 -19.08
CA ASP A 154 -16.93 -9.96 -19.80
C ASP A 154 -16.89 -8.73 -18.90
N SER A 155 -15.69 -8.19 -18.86
CA SER A 155 -15.18 -7.14 -18.03
C SER A 155 -15.80 -5.76 -18.25
N ALA A 156 -15.83 -5.02 -17.14
CA ALA A 156 -15.53 -3.60 -17.01
C ALA A 156 -16.61 -2.58 -17.41
N THR A 157 -16.53 -1.48 -16.64
CA THR A 157 -17.15 -0.17 -16.83
C THR A 157 -18.58 -0.06 -16.33
N PHE A 158 -18.75 0.50 -15.13
CA PHE A 158 -19.70 1.59 -14.83
C PHE A 158 -19.48 2.02 -13.38
N MET A 159 -18.60 3.02 -13.20
CA MET A 159 -18.43 3.75 -11.94
C MET A 159 -19.26 5.03 -12.08
N GLY A 160 -20.35 5.11 -11.33
CA GLY A 160 -21.15 6.33 -11.16
C GLY A 160 -20.84 6.92 -9.79
N ASP A 161 -20.59 8.22 -9.78
CA ASP A 161 -20.25 9.03 -8.61
C ASP A 161 -21.32 8.96 -7.53
N GLY A 162 -20.90 8.54 -6.34
CA GLY A 162 -21.74 8.42 -5.15
C GLY A 162 -20.87 8.28 -3.92
N GLU A 163 -20.70 9.41 -3.23
CA GLU A 163 -19.88 9.63 -2.04
C GLU A 163 -20.28 8.70 -0.89
N ALA A 164 -19.68 7.49 -0.85
CA ALA A 164 -19.98 6.46 0.14
C ALA A 164 -18.76 6.16 1.00
N ARG A 165 -18.77 6.59 2.28
CA ARG A 165 -17.76 6.42 3.35
C ARG A 165 -17.30 4.94 3.58
N ARG A 166 -16.50 4.36 2.68
CA ARG A 166 -15.77 3.06 2.74
C ARG A 166 -14.52 3.10 3.65
N THR A 167 -14.59 2.84 4.94
CA THR A 167 -13.36 2.75 5.77
C THR A 167 -12.32 1.74 5.22
N MET A 168 -11.08 2.17 4.91
CA MET A 168 -9.97 1.26 4.57
C MET A 168 -9.49 0.45 5.77
N THR A 169 -9.05 -0.78 5.51
CA THR A 169 -8.56 -1.73 6.51
C THR A 169 -7.09 -1.46 6.85
N VAL A 170 -6.75 -1.59 8.13
CA VAL A 170 -5.39 -1.54 8.72
C VAL A 170 -4.33 -2.30 7.91
N PHE A 171 -4.73 -3.34 7.17
CA PHE A 171 -3.89 -4.12 6.27
C PHE A 171 -3.22 -3.28 5.16
N HIS A 172 -3.93 -2.34 4.55
CA HIS A 172 -3.38 -1.52 3.45
C HIS A 172 -2.36 -0.51 3.96
N PHE A 173 -2.63 0.08 5.12
CA PHE A 173 -1.67 0.92 5.82
C PHE A 173 -0.37 0.15 6.07
N PHE A 174 -0.45 -1.08 6.59
CA PHE A 174 0.73 -1.89 6.81
C PHE A 174 1.45 -2.26 5.51
N ASN A 175 0.75 -2.60 4.43
CA ASN A 175 1.40 -2.87 3.15
C ASN A 175 2.14 -1.65 2.59
N CYS A 176 1.55 -0.46 2.66
CA CYS A 176 2.20 0.76 2.16
C CYS A 176 3.34 1.20 3.10
N ALA A 177 3.18 1.03 4.41
CA ALA A 177 4.24 1.26 5.38
C ALA A 177 5.42 0.30 5.16
N ILE A 178 5.15 -0.99 4.91
CA ILE A 178 6.19 -1.98 4.58
C ILE A 178 6.87 -1.63 3.26
N LEU A 179 6.13 -1.20 2.23
CA LEU A 179 6.70 -0.80 0.95
C LEU A 179 7.64 0.41 1.08
N THR A 180 7.31 1.35 1.98
CA THR A 180 8.05 2.61 2.20
C THR A 180 9.25 2.41 3.14
N PHE A 181 9.02 1.76 4.29
CA PHE A 181 10.03 1.64 5.36
C PHE A 181 10.78 0.31 5.33
N GLY A 182 10.25 -0.72 4.68
CA GLY A 182 10.90 -2.03 4.56
C GLY A 182 12.32 -1.95 3.98
N PRO A 183 12.54 -1.23 2.85
CA PRO A 183 13.87 -1.09 2.28
C PRO A 183 14.89 -0.42 3.21
N HIS A 184 14.46 0.50 4.08
CA HIS A 184 15.34 1.10 5.10
C HIS A 184 15.84 0.04 6.10
N VAL A 185 14.95 -0.84 6.55
CA VAL A 185 15.27 -1.94 7.48
C VAL A 185 16.16 -2.98 6.82
N VAL A 186 15.84 -3.35 5.57
CA VAL A 186 16.65 -4.28 4.78
C VAL A 186 18.05 -3.71 4.55
N TYR A 187 18.17 -2.43 4.19
CA TYR A 187 19.47 -1.77 4.00
C TYR A 187 20.29 -1.74 5.30
N TYR A 188 19.67 -1.41 6.43
CA TYR A 188 20.34 -1.43 7.73
C TYR A 188 20.88 -2.83 8.08
N SER A 189 20.08 -3.86 7.83
CA SER A 189 20.43 -5.26 8.14
C SER A 189 21.46 -5.84 7.18
N ALA A 190 21.46 -5.41 5.91
CA ALA A 190 22.35 -5.90 4.86
C ALA A 190 23.71 -5.16 4.80
N THR A 191 23.88 -4.08 5.56
CA THR A 191 25.12 -3.31 5.61
C THR A 191 25.86 -3.52 6.93
N PRO A 192 27.17 -3.21 6.99
CA PRO A 192 27.96 -3.32 8.23
C PRO A 192 27.42 -2.47 9.38
N LEU A 193 26.47 -1.56 9.12
CA LEU A 193 25.81 -0.73 10.12
C LEU A 193 25.21 -1.53 11.28
N SER A 194 24.71 -2.73 11.00
CA SER A 194 24.14 -3.65 11.99
C SER A 194 25.17 -4.20 12.98
N GLU A 195 26.44 -4.30 12.60
CA GLU A 195 27.52 -4.84 13.43
C GLU A 195 28.14 -3.79 14.36
N TYR A 196 28.15 -2.52 13.95
CA TYR A 196 28.90 -1.44 14.63
C TYR A 196 28.06 -0.57 15.59
N ASP A 197 26.86 -1.00 16.00
CA ASP A 197 25.90 -0.24 16.83
C ASP A 197 25.77 1.24 16.40
N THR A 198 25.53 1.45 15.11
CA THR A 198 25.56 2.78 14.49
C THR A 198 24.22 3.52 14.56
N VAL A 199 23.21 2.92 15.19
CA VAL A 199 21.84 3.46 15.33
C VAL A 199 21.88 4.87 15.91
N GLY A 200 22.68 5.11 16.95
CA GLY A 200 22.77 6.42 17.58
C GLY A 200 23.24 7.53 16.64
N THR A 201 24.12 7.22 15.66
CA THR A 201 24.55 8.20 14.64
C THR A 201 23.47 8.46 13.60
N SER A 202 22.74 7.42 13.19
CA SER A 202 21.59 7.54 12.28
C SER A 202 20.48 8.39 12.90
N VAL A 203 20.16 8.16 14.18
CA VAL A 203 19.16 8.97 14.93
C VAL A 203 19.58 10.43 15.03
N LYS A 204 20.85 10.72 15.33
CA LYS A 204 21.36 12.10 15.34
C LYS A 204 21.24 12.77 13.97
N ALA A 205 21.55 12.05 12.89
CA ALA A 205 21.40 12.55 11.54
C ALA A 205 19.93 12.86 11.19
N ALA A 206 19.00 11.99 11.60
CA ALA A 206 17.57 12.23 11.46
C ALA A 206 17.11 13.50 12.17
N VAL A 207 17.60 13.77 13.38
CA VAL A 207 17.29 15.02 14.12
C VAL A 207 17.80 16.25 13.38
N VAL A 208 19.01 16.18 12.80
CA VAL A 208 19.54 17.29 11.99
C VAL A 208 18.70 17.51 10.73
N TYR A 209 18.25 16.44 10.07
CA TYR A 209 17.33 16.57 8.94
C TYR A 209 16.02 17.27 9.34
N LEU A 210 15.42 16.91 10.48
CA LEU A 210 14.20 17.56 10.95
C LEU A 210 14.41 19.06 11.23
N ALA A 211 15.58 19.43 11.77
CA ALA A 211 15.94 20.83 11.97
C ALA A 211 16.12 21.56 10.63
N THR A 212 16.78 20.96 9.64
CA THR A 212 16.94 21.57 8.31
C THR A 212 15.62 21.67 7.57
N ALA A 213 14.75 20.66 7.70
CA ALA A 213 13.40 20.69 7.15
C ALA A 213 12.56 21.81 7.75
N LEU A 214 12.66 22.08 9.06
CA LEU A 214 11.99 23.21 9.69
C LEU A 214 12.49 24.54 9.12
N VAL A 215 13.81 24.73 9.00
CA VAL A 215 14.39 25.93 8.41
C VAL A 215 13.93 26.09 6.96
N LYS A 216 13.95 25.01 6.18
CA LYS A 216 13.45 24.95 4.81
C LYS A 216 11.99 25.38 4.73
N LEU A 217 11.12 24.85 5.60
CA LEU A 217 9.70 25.22 5.65
C LEU A 217 9.49 26.70 5.98
N VAL A 218 10.25 27.25 6.93
CA VAL A 218 10.21 28.69 7.24
C VAL A 218 10.65 29.51 6.04
N CYS A 219 11.76 29.16 5.38
CA CYS A 219 12.23 29.86 4.18
C CYS A 219 11.21 29.78 3.03
N LEU A 220 10.62 28.61 2.78
CA LEU A 220 9.57 28.44 1.77
C LEU A 220 8.38 29.35 2.10
N ALA A 221 7.93 29.40 3.35
CA ALA A 221 6.81 30.23 3.77
C ALA A 221 7.09 31.74 3.72
N THR A 222 8.33 32.17 3.96
CA THR A 222 8.68 33.61 3.96
C THR A 222 8.96 34.16 2.57
N PHE A 223 9.56 33.36 1.68
CA PHE A 223 10.07 33.86 0.40
C PHE A 223 9.20 33.48 -0.81
N LEU A 224 8.45 32.37 -0.77
CA LEU A 224 7.55 32.02 -1.86
C LEU A 224 6.21 32.73 -1.68
N LYS A 225 5.73 33.33 -2.77
CA LYS A 225 4.35 33.83 -2.83
C LYS A 225 3.47 32.72 -3.40
N VAL A 226 2.31 32.48 -2.80
CA VAL A 226 1.31 31.56 -3.35
C VAL A 226 0.82 32.16 -4.66
N PRO A 227 1.05 31.51 -5.82
CA PRO A 227 0.59 32.04 -7.10
C PRO A 227 -0.94 31.92 -7.21
N GLU A 228 -1.60 32.97 -7.69
CA GLU A 228 -3.05 33.00 -7.91
C GLU A 228 -3.48 32.25 -9.20
N ASN A 229 -2.53 31.95 -10.10
CA ASN A 229 -2.72 31.18 -11.33
C ASN A 229 -1.65 30.09 -11.45
N ASP A 230 -1.99 28.94 -12.03
CA ASP A 230 -1.07 27.80 -12.29
C ASP A 230 0.04 28.08 -13.33
N ASN A 231 0.32 29.34 -13.63
CA ASN A 231 1.38 29.71 -14.56
C ASN A 231 2.77 29.46 -13.95
N PHE A 232 3.66 28.91 -14.78
CA PHE A 232 5.06 28.68 -14.42
C PHE A 232 5.81 30.01 -14.18
N ASP A 233 6.23 30.27 -12.93
CA ASP A 233 7.08 31.41 -12.60
C ASP A 233 8.55 30.96 -12.41
N PRO A 234 9.47 31.31 -13.33
CA PRO A 234 10.86 30.89 -13.26
C PRO A 234 11.58 31.43 -12.01
N TYR A 235 11.18 32.59 -11.47
CA TYR A 235 11.83 33.14 -10.27
C TYR A 235 11.49 32.33 -9.02
N GLN A 236 10.24 31.86 -8.90
CA GLN A 236 9.81 31.04 -7.78
C GLN A 236 10.49 29.66 -7.80
N GLU A 237 10.64 29.04 -8.98
CA GLU A 237 11.35 27.76 -9.09
C GLU A 237 12.86 27.91 -8.82
N LEU A 238 13.48 29.01 -9.25
CA LEU A 238 14.88 29.30 -8.91
C LEU A 238 15.07 29.45 -7.38
N LEU A 239 14.15 30.15 -6.73
CA LEU A 239 14.17 30.33 -5.29
C LEU A 239 14.01 28.99 -4.55
N LYS A 240 13.12 28.10 -5.02
CA LYS A 240 13.01 26.72 -4.49
C LYS A 240 14.32 25.96 -4.61
N ALA A 241 15.00 26.07 -5.76
CA ALA A 241 16.30 25.43 -5.96
C ALA A 241 17.35 25.95 -4.98
N MET A 242 17.41 27.27 -4.75
CA MET A 242 18.30 27.85 -3.74
C MET A 242 18.00 27.38 -2.32
N ILE A 243 16.71 27.31 -1.96
CA ILE A 243 16.26 26.79 -0.67
C ILE A 243 16.61 25.29 -0.52
N GLY A 244 16.61 24.52 -1.61
CA GLY A 244 17.04 23.12 -1.62
C GLY A 244 18.50 22.90 -1.17
N PHE A 245 19.38 23.90 -1.33
CA PHE A 245 20.76 23.81 -0.83
C PHE A 245 20.87 23.81 0.70
N ILE A 246 19.81 24.16 1.43
CA ILE A 246 19.77 24.03 2.90
C ILE A 246 19.95 22.56 3.30
N ASP A 247 19.38 21.63 2.54
CA ASP A 247 19.51 20.18 2.80
C ASP A 247 20.97 19.74 2.62
N VAL A 248 21.69 20.28 1.63
CA VAL A 248 23.13 20.02 1.42
C VAL A 248 23.97 20.56 2.58
N ALA A 249 23.65 21.76 3.07
CA ALA A 249 24.34 22.36 4.24
C ALA A 249 24.10 21.54 5.52
N GLY A 250 22.87 21.07 5.73
CA GLY A 250 22.54 20.17 6.84
C GLY A 250 23.26 18.83 6.74
N LEU A 251 23.33 18.26 5.54
CA LEU A 251 24.05 17.01 5.29
C LEU A 251 25.55 17.16 5.51
N TYR A 252 26.14 18.30 5.13
CA TYR A 252 27.52 18.66 5.45
C TYR A 252 27.76 18.65 6.97
N PHE A 253 26.89 19.32 7.72
CA PHE A 253 26.97 19.34 9.18
C PHE A 253 26.84 17.92 9.76
N ALA A 254 25.89 17.12 9.28
CA ALA A 254 25.66 15.76 9.75
C ALA A 254 26.88 14.85 9.51
N LEU A 255 27.50 14.93 8.34
CA LEU A 255 28.68 14.13 8.00
C LEU A 255 29.92 14.54 8.82
N THR A 256 30.10 15.84 9.06
CA THR A 256 31.31 16.37 9.72
C THR A 256 31.25 16.33 11.24
N GLN A 257 30.09 16.61 11.85
CA GLN A 257 29.97 16.82 13.30
C GLN A 257 29.39 15.63 14.08
N LEU A 258 28.54 14.80 13.45
CA LEU A 258 27.80 13.76 14.18
C LEU A 258 28.49 12.40 14.27
N THR A 259 29.59 12.20 13.53
CA THR A 259 30.20 10.87 13.40
C THR A 259 31.26 10.62 14.47
N HIS A 260 30.98 9.68 15.38
CA HIS A 260 31.89 9.25 16.44
C HIS A 260 33.26 8.79 15.91
N ARG A 261 34.32 8.92 16.73
CA ARG A 261 35.72 8.62 16.38
C ARG A 261 36.00 7.17 15.96
N ASN A 262 35.13 6.21 16.29
CA ASN A 262 35.38 4.77 16.10
C ASN A 262 34.81 4.15 14.81
N ILE A 263 34.04 4.88 13.99
CA ILE A 263 33.53 4.36 12.71
C ILE A 263 34.52 4.70 11.60
N SER A 264 34.92 3.69 10.81
CA SER A 264 35.78 3.90 9.64
C SER A 264 35.09 4.85 8.65
N GLN A 265 35.86 5.79 8.08
CA GLN A 265 35.34 6.88 7.23
C GLN A 265 34.47 6.38 6.07
N ASN A 266 34.73 5.15 5.59
CA ASN A 266 34.02 4.53 4.48
C ASN A 266 32.58 4.08 4.81
N HIS A 267 32.22 3.95 6.09
CA HIS A 267 30.86 3.51 6.49
C HIS A 267 30.06 4.64 7.14
N LYS A 268 30.72 5.77 7.45
CA LYS A 268 30.09 6.96 8.07
C LYS A 268 28.93 7.51 7.25
N PHE A 269 29.10 7.58 5.92
CA PHE A 269 28.08 8.15 5.05
C PHE A 269 26.83 7.29 4.96
N GLN A 270 26.95 5.97 5.16
CA GLN A 270 25.83 5.03 5.11
C GLN A 270 24.91 5.26 6.31
N ALA A 271 25.48 5.41 7.51
CA ALA A 271 24.71 5.69 8.73
C ALA A 271 23.97 7.03 8.65
N VAL A 272 24.68 8.08 8.20
CA VAL A 272 24.12 9.43 8.06
C VAL A 272 23.06 9.47 6.95
N GLY A 273 23.36 8.91 5.79
CA GLY A 273 22.44 8.89 4.65
C GLY A 273 21.16 8.09 4.93
N LEU A 274 21.27 6.96 5.64
CA LEU A 274 20.11 6.17 6.05
C LEU A 274 19.21 6.94 7.03
N GLY A 275 19.79 7.55 8.07
CA GLY A 275 19.02 8.35 9.04
C GLY A 275 18.37 9.57 8.42
N TRP A 276 19.08 10.23 7.51
CA TRP A 276 18.59 11.36 6.72
C TRP A 276 17.38 10.96 5.86
N ALA A 277 17.52 9.92 5.05
CA ALA A 277 16.45 9.42 4.18
C ALA A 277 15.24 8.88 4.95
N PHE A 278 15.47 8.25 6.10
CA PHE A 278 14.40 7.77 6.96
C PHE A 278 13.59 8.94 7.51
N ALA A 279 14.24 10.00 7.99
CA ALA A 279 13.57 11.19 8.49
C ALA A 279 12.77 11.91 7.39
N ASP A 280 13.33 11.99 6.18
CA ASP A 280 12.66 12.53 4.99
C ASP A 280 11.39 11.73 4.63
N SER A 281 11.50 10.41 4.61
CA SER A 281 10.37 9.51 4.36
C SER A 281 9.29 9.64 5.43
N VAL A 282 9.68 9.72 6.71
CA VAL A 282 8.73 9.93 7.82
C VAL A 282 8.01 11.27 7.67
N LEU A 283 8.76 12.36 7.42
CA LEU A 283 8.18 13.70 7.36
C LEU A 283 7.20 13.86 6.19
N HIS A 284 7.56 13.39 5.00
CA HIS A 284 6.78 13.61 3.79
C HIS A 284 5.74 12.52 3.52
N ARG A 285 5.91 11.31 4.05
CA ARG A 285 5.07 10.16 3.68
C ARG A 285 4.26 9.60 4.84
N LEU A 286 4.71 9.69 6.09
CA LEU A 286 3.95 9.16 7.21
C LEU A 286 2.60 9.88 7.40
N ALA A 287 2.58 11.21 7.23
CA ALA A 287 1.35 11.99 7.38
C ALA A 287 0.32 11.69 6.26
N PRO A 288 0.66 11.72 4.96
CA PRO A 288 -0.25 11.27 3.90
C PRO A 288 -0.68 9.81 4.04
N LEU A 289 0.21 8.90 4.48
CA LEU A 289 -0.11 7.49 4.68
C LEU A 289 -1.06 7.28 5.87
N TRP A 290 -0.92 8.09 6.93
CA TRP A 290 -1.80 8.08 8.10
C TRP A 290 -3.17 8.70 7.81
N ILE A 291 -3.21 9.81 7.08
CA ILE A 291 -4.45 10.46 6.66
C ILE A 291 -5.16 9.59 5.60
N GLY A 292 -4.39 9.03 4.66
CA GLY A 292 -4.86 8.10 3.62
C GLY A 292 -5.35 6.77 4.15
N ALA A 293 -4.80 6.28 5.27
CA ALA A 293 -5.35 5.13 5.99
C ALA A 293 -6.76 5.38 6.59
N ARG A 294 -7.17 6.65 6.70
CA ARG A 294 -8.56 7.05 7.01
C ARG A 294 -9.39 7.29 5.75
N GLY A 295 -8.74 7.32 4.58
CA GLY A 295 -9.34 7.39 3.26
C GLY A 295 -9.93 6.06 2.83
N LEU A 296 -10.69 6.09 1.74
CA LEU A 296 -11.69 5.07 1.46
C LEU A 296 -11.31 4.02 0.41
N GLU A 297 -10.34 4.35 -0.43
CA GLU A 297 -10.06 3.60 -1.66
C GLU A 297 -8.57 3.43 -1.81
N PHE A 298 -8.17 2.21 -2.16
CA PHE A 298 -6.81 1.91 -2.52
C PHE A 298 -6.52 2.53 -3.89
N THR A 299 -5.98 3.75 -3.88
CA THR A 299 -5.50 4.40 -5.09
C THR A 299 -4.07 3.94 -5.37
N TRP A 300 -3.75 3.75 -6.66
CA TRP A 300 -2.39 3.47 -7.12
C TRP A 300 -1.37 4.52 -6.66
N GLU A 301 -1.85 5.71 -6.30
CA GLU A 301 -1.06 6.81 -5.75
C GLU A 301 -0.26 6.40 -4.52
N TYR A 302 -0.81 5.61 -3.58
CA TYR A 302 -0.08 5.21 -2.38
C TYR A 302 1.05 4.21 -2.69
N ILE A 303 0.88 3.35 -3.69
CA ILE A 303 1.95 2.47 -4.17
C ILE A 303 3.05 3.31 -4.80
N PHE A 304 2.68 4.25 -5.67
CA PHE A 304 3.63 5.14 -6.31
C PHE A 304 4.37 6.02 -5.30
N GLN A 305 3.71 6.51 -4.24
CA GLN A 305 4.36 7.22 -3.13
C GLN A 305 5.38 6.33 -2.39
N GLY A 306 5.08 5.04 -2.21
CA GLY A 306 6.04 4.09 -1.64
C GLY A 306 7.26 3.85 -2.54
N LEU A 307 7.04 3.74 -3.85
CA LEU A 307 8.11 3.62 -4.85
C LEU A 307 8.97 4.90 -4.92
N GLU A 308 8.33 6.06 -4.89
CA GLU A 308 8.97 7.38 -4.83
C GLU A 308 9.86 7.50 -3.57
N ALA A 309 9.38 7.05 -2.41
CA ALA A 309 10.18 7.03 -1.18
C ALA A 309 11.43 6.15 -1.30
N ASN A 310 11.33 5.02 -2.00
CA ASN A 310 12.47 4.14 -2.25
C ASN A 310 13.49 4.76 -3.22
N ALA A 311 13.03 5.47 -4.25
CA ALA A 311 13.91 6.25 -5.13
C ALA A 311 14.66 7.34 -4.33
N ASN A 312 13.93 8.07 -3.47
CA ASN A 312 14.49 9.12 -2.62
C ASN A 312 15.50 8.58 -1.60
N LEU A 313 15.28 7.40 -1.02
CA LEU A 313 16.27 6.72 -0.18
C LEU A 313 17.60 6.52 -0.93
N VAL A 314 17.54 6.01 -2.16
CA VAL A 314 18.73 5.77 -2.99
C VAL A 314 19.43 7.08 -3.38
N LEU A 315 18.67 8.11 -3.73
CA LEU A 315 19.20 9.44 -4.06
C LEU A 315 19.90 10.09 -2.86
N ASN A 316 19.28 10.06 -1.68
CA ASN A 316 19.84 10.61 -0.45
C ASN A 316 21.11 9.86 -0.02
N LEU A 317 21.13 8.53 -0.11
CA LEU A 317 22.35 7.74 0.12
C LEU A 317 23.46 8.08 -0.88
N SER A 318 23.11 8.28 -2.15
CA SER A 318 24.05 8.68 -3.20
C SER A 318 24.64 10.07 -2.94
N LEU A 319 23.82 11.02 -2.49
CA LEU A 319 24.25 12.37 -2.11
C LEU A 319 25.15 12.33 -0.87
N ALA A 320 24.81 11.53 0.14
CA ALA A 320 25.67 11.34 1.31
C ALA A 320 27.02 10.71 0.94
N ALA A 321 27.04 9.75 0.02
CA ALA A 321 28.27 9.14 -0.49
C ALA A 321 29.15 10.17 -1.20
N LEU A 322 28.60 10.98 -2.11
CA LEU A 322 29.34 12.04 -2.79
C LEU A 322 29.82 13.13 -1.80
N GLY A 323 28.96 13.55 -0.86
CA GLY A 323 29.33 14.48 0.21
C GLY A 323 30.50 13.98 1.05
N SER A 324 30.56 12.68 1.33
CA SER A 324 31.69 12.08 2.04
C SER A 324 33.00 12.16 1.25
N LEU A 325 32.95 11.97 -0.08
CA LEU A 325 34.11 12.15 -0.96
C LEU A 325 34.54 13.62 -1.06
N MET A 326 33.59 14.55 -1.04
CA MET A 326 33.84 15.97 -1.09
C MET A 326 34.53 16.47 0.17
N TRP A 327 33.94 16.18 1.34
CA TRP A 327 34.27 16.86 2.60
C TRP A 327 35.17 16.04 3.54
N LEU A 328 35.02 14.72 3.58
CA LEU A 328 35.77 13.87 4.52
C LEU A 328 37.05 13.32 3.91
N ARG A 329 37.08 13.11 2.59
CA ARG A 329 38.22 12.50 1.90
C ARG A 329 39.25 13.55 1.45
N LYS A 330 40.46 13.45 2.02
CA LYS A 330 41.60 14.31 1.67
C LYS A 330 42.33 13.90 0.38
N ASN A 331 42.53 12.60 0.15
CA ASN A 331 43.23 12.08 -1.03
C ASN A 331 42.23 11.66 -2.11
N LYS A 332 42.09 12.50 -3.14
CA LYS A 332 41.29 12.25 -4.36
C LYS A 332 42.02 12.75 -5.60
N PRO A 333 41.92 12.05 -6.74
CA PRO A 333 42.57 12.50 -7.97
C PRO A 333 41.94 13.82 -8.45
N LYS A 334 42.78 14.76 -8.87
CA LYS A 334 42.36 16.13 -9.23
C LYS A 334 41.33 16.15 -10.37
N THR A 335 41.37 15.16 -11.26
CA THR A 335 40.44 14.99 -12.40
C THR A 335 39.02 14.61 -11.97
N LEU A 336 38.84 13.92 -10.85
CA LEU A 336 37.51 13.50 -10.39
C LEU A 336 36.79 14.56 -9.55
N ILE A 337 37.52 15.55 -9.01
CA ILE A 337 36.94 16.62 -8.20
C ILE A 337 35.79 17.33 -8.93
N PRO A 338 35.96 17.91 -10.14
CA PRO A 338 34.85 18.62 -10.81
C PRO A 338 33.67 17.70 -11.10
N ILE A 339 33.92 16.43 -11.41
CA ILE A 339 32.88 15.44 -11.69
C ILE A 339 32.03 15.17 -10.44
N ILE A 340 32.68 15.01 -9.27
CA ILE A 340 31.97 14.79 -8.00
C ILE A 340 31.07 15.99 -7.67
N TYR A 341 31.57 17.23 -7.81
CA TYR A 341 30.77 18.43 -7.55
C TYR A 341 29.62 18.59 -8.54
N ALA A 342 29.82 18.26 -9.82
CA ALA A 342 28.76 18.30 -10.83
C ALA A 342 27.62 17.33 -10.50
N PHE A 343 27.93 16.07 -10.20
CA PHE A 343 26.91 15.09 -9.82
C PHE A 343 26.23 15.40 -8.48
N ALA A 344 26.98 15.92 -7.50
CA ALA A 344 26.39 16.36 -6.23
C ALA A 344 25.43 17.55 -6.43
N GLY A 345 25.79 18.49 -7.31
CA GLY A 345 24.91 19.61 -7.68
C GLY A 345 23.63 19.14 -8.37
N ILE A 346 23.74 18.19 -9.31
CA ILE A 346 22.58 17.58 -9.99
C ILE A 346 21.66 16.88 -8.98
N LEU A 347 22.19 16.13 -8.02
CA LEU A 347 21.39 15.50 -6.96
C LEU A 347 20.70 16.53 -6.07
N ALA A 348 21.41 17.58 -5.66
CA ALA A 348 20.86 18.61 -4.79
C ALA A 348 19.68 19.35 -5.45
N THR A 349 19.67 19.47 -6.78
CA THR A 349 18.59 20.12 -7.53
C THR A 349 17.50 19.16 -8.00
N MET A 350 17.59 17.85 -7.72
CA MET A 350 16.58 16.86 -8.15
C MET A 350 15.14 17.23 -7.75
N PRO A 351 14.84 17.66 -6.51
CA PRO A 351 13.47 18.04 -6.14
C PRO A 351 12.94 19.24 -6.95
N SER A 352 13.84 20.12 -7.43
CA SER A 352 13.46 21.23 -8.29
C SER A 352 13.24 20.77 -9.73
N ILE A 353 14.03 19.80 -10.21
CA ILE A 353 13.84 19.18 -11.52
C ILE A 353 12.49 18.46 -11.57
N THR A 354 12.11 17.72 -10.54
CA THR A 354 10.83 16.99 -10.50
C THR A 354 9.63 17.94 -10.38
N SER A 355 9.78 19.04 -9.62
CA SER A 355 8.83 20.17 -9.63
C SER A 355 8.65 20.77 -11.02
N TYR A 356 9.76 20.97 -11.75
CA TYR A 356 9.74 21.48 -13.13
C TYR A 356 9.09 20.49 -14.12
N LEU A 357 9.39 19.19 -14.02
CA LEU A 357 8.77 18.18 -14.89
C LEU A 357 7.25 18.12 -14.71
N SER A 358 6.78 18.14 -13.46
CA SER A 358 5.34 18.11 -13.18
C SER A 358 4.62 19.38 -13.62
N ARG A 359 5.14 20.57 -13.29
CA ARG A 359 4.46 21.86 -13.54
C ARG A 359 4.74 22.46 -14.91
N GLY A 360 5.96 22.32 -15.41
CA GLY A 360 6.41 22.92 -16.66
C GLY A 360 6.08 22.07 -17.88
N LEU A 361 6.26 20.75 -17.79
CA LEU A 361 5.98 19.80 -18.87
C LEU A 361 4.63 19.09 -18.74
N GLY A 362 3.92 19.32 -17.64
CA GLY A 362 2.59 18.74 -17.39
C GLY A 362 2.62 17.23 -17.15
N TRP A 363 3.75 16.68 -16.69
CA TRP A 363 3.87 15.24 -16.45
C TRP A 363 2.96 14.78 -15.32
N HIS A 364 2.30 13.65 -15.54
CA HIS A 364 1.43 13.05 -14.54
C HIS A 364 2.25 12.34 -13.45
N PHE A 365 1.66 12.16 -12.26
CA PHE A 365 2.34 11.59 -11.10
C PHE A 365 3.10 10.26 -11.38
N PRO A 366 2.55 9.28 -12.12
CA PRO A 366 3.28 8.05 -12.42
C PRO A 366 4.54 8.26 -13.28
N GLU A 367 4.53 9.24 -14.18
CA GLU A 367 5.66 9.54 -15.08
C GLU A 367 6.82 10.16 -14.28
N VAL A 368 6.50 11.05 -13.34
CA VAL A 368 7.48 11.65 -12.42
C VAL A 368 8.12 10.58 -11.55
N VAL A 369 7.33 9.66 -10.99
CA VAL A 369 7.86 8.54 -10.17
C VAL A 369 8.73 7.60 -11.02
N GLY A 370 8.34 7.32 -12.26
CA GLY A 370 9.17 6.55 -13.20
C GLY A 370 10.52 7.21 -13.47
N PHE A 371 10.53 8.54 -13.68
CA PHE A 371 11.76 9.31 -13.84
C PHE A 371 12.63 9.31 -12.59
N GLU A 372 12.04 9.48 -11.40
CA GLU A 372 12.78 9.43 -10.14
C GLU A 372 13.43 8.06 -9.94
N LEU A 373 12.72 6.97 -10.22
CA LEU A 373 13.29 5.61 -10.15
C LEU A 373 14.49 5.44 -11.10
N ILE A 374 14.34 5.84 -12.37
CA ILE A 374 15.42 5.72 -13.36
C ILE A 374 16.62 6.59 -12.94
N SER A 375 16.37 7.85 -12.56
CA SER A 375 17.42 8.76 -12.13
C SER A 375 18.14 8.26 -10.88
N SER A 376 17.43 7.66 -9.92
CA SER A 376 18.03 7.10 -8.70
C SER A 376 19.01 5.96 -8.99
N LEU A 377 18.66 5.07 -9.93
CA LEU A 377 19.53 3.96 -10.35
C LEU A 377 20.77 4.49 -11.08
N VAL A 378 20.59 5.45 -11.98
CA VAL A 378 21.69 6.08 -12.71
C VAL A 378 22.65 6.78 -11.75
N MET A 379 22.12 7.56 -10.82
CA MET A 379 22.91 8.29 -9.84
C MET A 379 23.62 7.37 -8.84
N ALA A 380 22.97 6.27 -8.44
CA ALA A 380 23.61 5.24 -7.61
C ALA A 380 24.80 4.59 -8.34
N PHE A 381 24.64 4.27 -9.64
CA PHE A 381 25.71 3.70 -10.45
C PHE A 381 26.91 4.67 -10.56
N PHE A 382 26.67 5.94 -10.88
CA PHE A 382 27.74 6.93 -10.96
C PHE A 382 28.41 7.20 -9.61
N SER A 383 27.63 7.29 -8.53
CA SER A 383 28.16 7.45 -7.18
C SER A 383 29.05 6.27 -6.80
N TRP A 384 28.62 5.04 -7.09
CA TRP A 384 29.43 3.83 -6.89
C TRP A 384 30.73 3.85 -7.70
N GLN A 385 30.67 4.22 -8.99
CA GLN A 385 31.86 4.32 -9.84
C GLN A 385 32.85 5.36 -9.30
N LEU A 386 32.38 6.54 -8.90
CA LEU A 386 33.22 7.60 -8.33
C LEU A 386 33.83 7.18 -6.99
N PHE A 387 33.04 6.52 -6.15
CA PHE A 387 33.50 6.01 -4.86
C PHE A 387 34.58 4.93 -5.03
N SER A 388 34.36 3.98 -5.96
CA SER A 388 35.31 2.92 -6.33
C SER A 388 36.59 3.49 -6.95
N ALA A 389 36.48 4.44 -7.88
CA ALA A 389 37.63 5.09 -8.50
C ALA A 389 38.49 5.85 -7.47
N CYS A 390 37.86 6.45 -6.46
CA CYS A 390 38.61 7.08 -5.38
C CYS A 390 39.28 6.06 -4.46
N GLN A 391 38.74 4.83 -4.29
CA GLN A 391 39.33 3.78 -3.44
C GLN A 391 40.57 3.11 -4.03
N LYS A 392 40.74 3.10 -5.35
CA LYS A 392 41.93 2.51 -5.98
C LYS A 392 43.18 3.31 -5.58
N PRO A 393 44.26 2.66 -5.11
CA PRO A 393 45.52 3.35 -4.87
C PRO A 393 46.02 3.96 -6.18
N SER A 394 46.49 5.20 -6.12
CA SER A 394 47.16 5.85 -7.24
C SER A 394 48.44 5.06 -7.54
N THR A 395 48.41 4.27 -8.61
CA THR A 395 49.59 3.64 -9.21
C THR A 395 50.58 4.67 -9.71
#